data_AF-A0AAU7Q7Z7-F1
#
_entry.id   AF-A0AAU7Q7Z7-F1
#
_cell.length_a   1.000
_cell.length_b   1.000
_cell.length_c   1.000
_cell.angle_alpha   90.00
_cell.angle_beta   90.00
_cell.angle_gamma   90.00
#
_symmetry.space_group_name_H-M   'P 1'
#
loop_
_entity.id
_entity.type
_entity.pdbx_description
1 polymer ?
#
loop_
_entity_poly.entity_id
_entity_poly.type
_entity_poly.pdbx_seq_one_letter_code
_entity_poly.pdbx_strand_id
1 'polypeptide(L)' 'MARALGAQGYRIAGEVTSCVPYGTFVNSGIDDLPVITKAGGFGNEGTLRDALIFIEERYRGN' A
#
# COMPACT_ATOMS: atom_id res chain seq x y z
N MET A 1 -8.53 10.00 0.04
CA MET A 1 -8.26 8.86 0.93
C MET A 1 -7.44 9.26 2.14
N ALA A 2 -6.10 9.42 2.06
CA ALA A 2 -5.25 9.68 3.24
C ALA A 2 -5.76 10.79 4.19
N ARG A 3 -6.07 11.99 3.68
CA ARG A 3 -6.63 13.09 4.50
C ARG A 3 -7.97 12.76 5.16
N ALA A 4 -8.83 12.00 4.49
CA ALA A 4 -10.13 11.61 5.03
C ALA A 4 -9.99 10.59 6.17
N LEU A 5 -8.88 9.84 6.20
CA LEU A 5 -8.51 8.91 7.27
C LEU A 5 -7.69 9.58 8.38
N GLY A 6 -7.50 10.91 8.32
CA GLY A 6 -6.69 11.66 9.29
C GLY A 6 -5.18 11.49 9.14
N ALA A 7 -4.71 10.75 8.13
CA ALA A 7 -3.30 10.43 7.98
C ALA A 7 -2.45 11.70 7.80
N GLN A 8 -1.40 11.80 8.61
CA GLN A 8 -0.42 12.90 8.59
C GLN A 8 0.79 12.57 7.72
N GLY A 9 0.95 11.30 7.34
CA GLY A 9 2.06 10.86 6.51
C GLY A 9 1.87 9.43 6.01
N TYR A 10 2.85 9.00 5.22
CA TYR A 10 2.94 7.66 4.68
C TYR A 10 4.36 7.13 4.92
N ARG A 11 4.47 6.08 5.73
CA ARG A 11 5.74 5.41 6.04
C ARG A 11 5.96 4.30 5.01
N ILE A 12 6.84 4.55 4.05
CA ILE A 12 7.18 3.58 3.00
C ILE A 12 8.01 2.45 3.62
N ALA A 13 7.58 1.20 3.38
CA ALA A 13 8.28 -0.01 3.81
C ALA A 13 9.01 -0.70 2.64
N GLY A 14 8.57 -0.45 1.40
CA GLY A 14 9.21 -0.96 0.20
C GLY A 14 8.31 -0.80 -1.01
N GLU A 15 8.52 -1.63 -2.03
CA GLU A 15 7.73 -1.66 -3.25
C GLU A 15 7.18 -3.07 -3.50
N VAL A 16 5.96 -3.14 -4.04
CA VAL A 16 5.37 -4.38 -4.57
C VAL A 16 6.03 -4.74 -5.90
N THR A 17 6.14 -3.73 -6.75
CA THR A 17 6.82 -3.74 -8.04
C THR A 17 7.28 -2.32 -8.34
N SER A 18 8.10 -2.11 -9.37
CA SER A 18 8.64 -0.79 -9.70
C SER A 18 7.55 0.28 -9.74
N CYS A 19 7.78 1.36 -8.97
CA CYS A 19 6.89 2.52 -8.86
C CYS A 19 5.54 2.25 -8.18
N VAL A 20 5.41 1.16 -7.41
CA VAL A 20 4.22 0.81 -6.62
C VAL A 20 4.63 0.57 -5.17
N PRO A 21 4.77 1.64 -4.36
CA PRO A 21 5.18 1.52 -2.97
C PRO A 21 4.07 0.93 -2.07
N TYR A 22 4.50 0.21 -1.03
CA TYR A 22 3.67 -0.22 0.09
C TYR A 22 4.23 0.29 1.44
N GLY A 23 3.37 0.39 2.44
CA GLY A 23 3.72 0.94 3.74
C GLY A 23 2.50 1.07 4.66
N THR A 24 2.57 1.95 5.64
CA THR A 24 1.43 2.29 6.52
C THR A 24 1.24 3.80 6.61
N PHE A 25 0.01 4.22 6.92
CA PHE A 25 -0.22 5.63 7.26
C PHE A 25 0.31 5.95 8.66
N VAL A 26 0.55 7.23 8.90
CA VAL A 26 1.00 7.75 10.19
C VAL A 26 -0.12 8.58 10.80
N ASN A 27 -0.48 8.28 12.06
CA ASN A 27 -1.49 8.97 12.84
C ASN A 27 -2.84 9.04 12.11
N SER A 28 -3.39 7.88 11.79
CA SER A 28 -4.58 7.68 10.97
C SER A 28 -5.53 6.66 11.60
N GLY A 29 -6.79 6.66 11.17
CA GLY A 29 -7.78 5.68 11.64
C GLY A 29 -7.51 4.22 11.24
N ILE A 30 -6.42 3.94 10.51
CA ILE A 30 -6.06 2.62 9.99
C ILE A 30 -4.56 2.31 10.17
N ASP A 31 -3.92 2.84 11.22
CA ASP A 31 -2.45 2.89 11.38
C ASP A 31 -1.69 1.58 11.13
N ASP A 32 -2.28 0.42 11.44
CA ASP A 32 -1.64 -0.88 11.26
C ASP A 32 -2.02 -1.60 9.96
N LEU A 33 -2.92 -1.02 9.16
CA LEU A 33 -3.33 -1.62 7.88
C LEU A 33 -2.32 -1.28 6.77
N PRO A 34 -1.94 -2.26 5.93
CA PRO A 34 -1.06 -2.02 4.81
C PRO A 34 -1.74 -1.12 3.77
N VAL A 35 -1.00 -0.11 3.31
CA VAL A 35 -1.40 0.81 2.25
C VAL A 35 -0.44 0.68 1.09
N ILE A 36 -0.99 0.34 -0.08
CA ILE A 36 -0.30 0.34 -1.37
C ILE A 36 -0.78 1.56 -2.15
N THR A 37 0.15 2.33 -2.72
CA THR A 37 -0.21 3.46 -3.59
C THR A 37 0.38 3.26 -4.99
N LYS A 38 -0.36 3.69 -6.01
CA LYS A 38 0.08 3.62 -7.40
C LYS A 38 -0.29 4.92 -8.13
N ALA A 39 0.68 5.53 -8.79
CA ALA A 39 0.43 6.67 -9.66
C ALA A 39 -0.38 6.25 -10.90
N GLY A 40 -1.22 7.17 -11.40
CA GLY A 40 -1.91 6.99 -12.68
C GLY A 40 -0.90 6.77 -13.81
N GLY A 41 -1.10 5.73 -14.63
CA GLY A 41 -0.21 5.39 -15.74
C GLY A 41 1.03 4.56 -15.40
N PHE A 42 1.32 4.30 -14.12
CA PHE A 42 2.45 3.43 -13.72
C PHE A 42 2.02 1.97 -13.54
N GLY A 43 2.98 1.05 -13.71
CA GLY A 43 2.76 -0.39 -13.64
C GLY A 43 2.37 -1.01 -14.99
N ASN A 44 1.99 -2.28 -14.95
CA ASN A 44 1.53 -3.09 -16.07
C ASN A 44 0.12 -3.65 -15.79
N GLU A 45 -0.41 -4.44 -16.73
CA GLU A 45 -1.73 -5.07 -16.61
C GLU A 45 -1.87 -5.95 -15.35
N GLY A 46 -0.78 -6.58 -14.90
CA GLY A 46 -0.74 -7.44 -13.71
C GLY A 46 -0.66 -6.72 -12.38
N THR A 47 -0.43 -5.40 -12.35
CA THR A 47 -0.01 -4.71 -11.11
C THR A 47 -1.02 -4.79 -9.96
N LEU A 48 -2.33 -4.76 -10.25
CA LEU A 48 -3.33 -4.93 -9.19
C LEU A 48 -3.38 -6.36 -8.66
N ARG A 49 -3.20 -7.36 -9.53
CA ARG A 49 -3.10 -8.77 -9.14
C ARG A 49 -1.86 -8.97 -8.25
N ASP A 50 -0.72 -8.40 -8.64
CA ASP A 50 0.52 -8.52 -7.87
C ASP A 50 0.39 -7.84 -6.49
N ALA A 51 -0.31 -6.71 -6.41
CA ALA A 51 -0.62 -6.04 -5.13
C ALA A 51 -1.50 -6.91 -4.22
N LEU A 52 -2.49 -7.61 -4.76
CA LEU A 52 -3.34 -8.52 -3.98
C LEU A 52 -2.55 -9.73 -3.48
N ILE A 53 -1.79 -10.38 -4.37
CA ILE A 53 -0.91 -11.50 -4.02
C ILE A 53 0.09 -11.07 -2.95
N PHE A 54 0.68 -9.88 -3.09
CA PHE A 54 1.61 -9.33 -2.10
C PHE A 54 0.96 -9.19 -0.71
N ILE A 55 -0.28 -8.68 -0.64
CA ILE A 55 -1.01 -8.58 0.63
C ILE A 55 -1.27 -9.98 1.19
N GLU A 56 -1.74 -10.91 0.36
CA GLU A 56 -2.01 -12.28 0.77
C GLU A 56 -0.75 -12.98 1.29
N GLU A 57 0.37 -12.93 0.58
CA GLU A 57 1.60 -13.62 1.00
C GLU A 57 2.22 -13.00 2.26
N ARG A 58 2.17 -11.68 2.39
CA ARG A 58 2.84 -10.97 3.49
C ARG A 58 1.99 -10.88 4.76
N TYR A 59 0.67 -10.93 4.64
CA TYR A 59 -0.26 -10.72 5.75
C TYR A 59 -1.27 -11.87 5.94
N ARG A 60 -1.11 -13.01 5.24
CA ARG A 60 -1.82 -14.25 5.60
C ARG A 60 -1.36 -14.72 6.98
N GLY A 61 -2.26 -14.60 7.96
CA GLY A 61 -2.28 -15.35 9.21
C GLY A 61 -1.08 -15.16 10.13
N ASN A 62 -1.15 -14.12 10.97
CA ASN A 62 -0.91 -14.32 12.41
C ASN A 62 -2.24 -14.67 13.07
#